data_AF-A0A4Y7SXE5-F1
#
_entry.id   AF-A0A4Y7SXE5-F1
#
_cell.length_a   1.000
_cell.length_b   1.000
_cell.length_c   1.000
_cell.angle_alpha   90.00
_cell.angle_beta   90.00
_cell.angle_gamma   90.00
#
_symmetry.space_group_name_H-M   'P 1'
#
loop_
_entity.id
_entity.type
_entity.pdbx_description
1 polymer ?
#
loop_
_entity_poly.entity_id
_entity_poly.type
_entity_poly.pdbx_seq_one_letter_code
_entity_poly.pdbx_strand_id
1 'polypeptide(L)'
;MRSLIYSVSEKSAAPDLIIHRGVDPIPEYNNPSLIPGMFPTLFPFGIGGFEDPDRPTALSFEKQAEYYLDLPDRQFRYHYSYIFVVLNMIQRRRSHLHTHFTVNSHHFRSVAESITSLSAQTLSDVAEIIEAEKSTKSLNSEQKKAMDLLRYVNTVAEKIPGARTEIRNYFGYFGLAHVFFTFNPSPVHSPIFQVMYGDKTVDLMSRYPRIPSSDERVRRLAHDPVAAADFFEFAVKSLFEHLLGWDYKRSQSTEKGGILGRIRVFYGFN
;
A
#
# COMPACT_ATOMS: atom_id res chain seq x y z
N MET A 1 5.61 -43.70 5.31
CA MET A 1 5.44 -45.05 4.70
C MET A 1 4.44 -45.82 5.57
N ARG A 2 3.42 -46.43 4.94
CA ARG A 2 2.19 -47.08 5.49
C ARG A 2 1.09 -46.12 5.94
N SER A 3 -0.16 -46.19 5.47
CA SER A 3 -0.80 -46.90 4.37
C SER A 3 -2.16 -46.24 4.15
N LEU A 4 -2.43 -45.86 2.90
CA LEU A 4 -3.76 -45.49 2.43
C LEU A 4 -4.65 -46.75 2.31
N ILE A 5 -5.97 -46.51 2.37
CA ILE A 5 -7.11 -47.39 2.11
C ILE A 5 -7.66 -48.13 3.35
N TYR A 6 -8.73 -47.59 3.93
CA TYR A 6 -9.89 -48.38 4.37
C TYR A 6 -11.18 -47.55 4.29
N SER A 7 -12.08 -48.03 3.44
CA SER A 7 -13.55 -48.11 3.57
C SER A 7 -14.39 -46.89 3.95
N VAL A 8 -15.29 -46.54 3.03
CA VAL A 8 -16.55 -45.84 3.28
C VAL A 8 -17.41 -46.69 4.24
N SER A 9 -17.57 -46.26 5.48
CA SER A 9 -18.83 -46.39 6.25
C SER A 9 -18.75 -45.66 7.60
N GLU A 10 -19.93 -45.24 8.06
CA GLU A 10 -20.31 -44.70 9.37
C GLU A 10 -20.14 -43.20 9.59
N LYS A 11 -21.29 -42.54 9.77
CA LYS A 11 -21.44 -41.13 10.15
C LYS A 11 -20.55 -40.85 11.36
N SER A 12 -19.42 -40.18 11.12
CA SER A 12 -18.56 -39.68 12.17
C SER A 12 -19.38 -38.76 13.07
N ALA A 13 -19.49 -39.10 14.35
CA ALA A 13 -20.07 -38.23 15.38
C ALA A 13 -19.16 -37.03 15.71
N ALA A 14 -18.04 -36.86 14.99
CA ALA A 14 -17.23 -35.66 15.09
C ALA A 14 -17.93 -34.51 14.34
N PRO A 15 -18.01 -33.32 14.94
CA PRO A 15 -18.60 -32.17 14.27
C PRO A 15 -17.85 -31.85 12.98
N ASP A 16 -18.58 -31.50 11.93
CA ASP A 16 -18.03 -31.10 10.62
C ASP A 16 -17.11 -29.86 10.73
N LEU A 17 -17.25 -29.07 11.81
CA LEU A 17 -16.42 -27.90 12.12
C LEU A 17 -16.21 -27.76 13.63
N ILE A 18 -14.96 -27.84 14.09
CA ILE A 18 -14.57 -27.54 15.48
C ILE A 18 -14.07 -26.09 15.53
N ILE A 19 -14.86 -25.19 16.13
CA ILE A 19 -14.42 -23.81 16.39
C ILE A 19 -13.77 -23.78 17.78
N HIS A 20 -12.43 -23.77 17.79
CA HIS A 20 -11.66 -23.62 19.02
C HIS A 20 -11.87 -22.20 19.60
N ARG A 21 -12.31 -22.12 20.87
CA ARG A 21 -12.41 -20.87 21.63
C ARG A 21 -11.25 -20.80 22.61
N GLY A 22 -10.44 -19.75 22.52
CA GLY A 22 -9.42 -19.42 23.50
C GLY A 22 -9.95 -18.41 24.52
N VAL A 23 -9.48 -18.51 25.76
CA VAL A 23 -9.72 -17.49 26.80
C VAL A 23 -8.72 -16.34 26.63
N ASP A 24 -7.56 -16.64 26.03
CA ASP A 24 -6.48 -15.69 25.83
C ASP A 24 -6.58 -14.96 24.49
N PRO A 25 -6.36 -13.64 24.46
CA PRO A 25 -6.33 -12.88 23.21
C PRO A 25 -5.15 -13.33 22.35
N ILE A 26 -5.40 -13.55 21.05
CA ILE A 26 -4.38 -13.91 20.08
C ILE A 26 -3.69 -12.62 19.57
N PRO A 27 -2.35 -12.53 19.59
CA PRO A 27 -1.64 -11.35 19.11
C PRO A 27 -1.79 -11.18 17.60
N GLU A 28 -1.98 -9.94 17.16
CA GLU A 28 -2.04 -9.57 15.74
C GLU A 28 -0.66 -9.43 15.10
N TYR A 29 0.32 -8.93 15.85
CA TYR A 29 1.67 -8.63 15.37
C TYR A 29 2.56 -9.85 15.50
N ASN A 30 3.44 -10.07 14.50
CA ASN A 30 4.44 -11.14 14.51
C ASN A 30 3.81 -12.51 14.74
N ASN A 31 2.63 -12.74 14.16
CA ASN A 31 1.88 -13.99 14.29
C ASN A 31 1.64 -14.60 12.90
N PRO A 32 2.58 -15.44 12.41
CA PRO A 32 2.46 -16.05 11.09
C PRO A 32 1.24 -16.95 10.93
N SER A 33 0.74 -17.52 12.02
CA SER A 33 -0.40 -18.45 11.98
C SER A 33 -1.76 -17.74 11.95
N LEU A 34 -1.81 -16.43 12.22
CA LEU A 34 -3.08 -15.70 12.37
C LEU A 34 -3.91 -15.71 11.08
N ILE A 35 -3.37 -15.17 10.00
CA ILE A 35 -4.10 -15.03 8.73
C ILE A 35 -4.43 -16.41 8.12
N PRO A 36 -3.51 -17.38 8.05
CA PRO A 36 -3.86 -18.74 7.62
C PRO A 36 -4.95 -19.39 8.46
N GLY A 37 -4.93 -19.17 9.79
CA GLY A 37 -5.98 -19.66 10.69
C GLY A 37 -7.34 -18.98 10.51
N MET A 38 -7.35 -17.69 10.12
CA MET A 38 -8.58 -16.94 9.84
C MET A 38 -9.21 -17.31 8.49
N PHE A 39 -8.39 -17.72 7.51
CA PHE A 39 -8.84 -18.02 6.15
C PHE A 39 -8.38 -19.41 5.66
N PRO A 40 -8.85 -20.52 6.26
CA PRO A 40 -8.42 -21.86 5.85
C PRO A 40 -8.71 -22.19 4.37
N THR A 41 -9.72 -21.55 3.77
CA THR A 41 -10.07 -21.70 2.35
C THR A 41 -9.06 -21.04 1.40
N LEU A 42 -8.37 -19.98 1.87
CA LEU A 42 -7.30 -19.32 1.12
C LEU A 42 -5.93 -19.93 1.44
N PHE A 43 -5.79 -20.54 2.62
CA PHE A 43 -4.55 -21.16 3.10
C PHE A 43 -4.79 -22.63 3.49
N PRO A 44 -5.05 -23.53 2.52
CA PRO A 44 -5.45 -24.91 2.80
C PRO A 44 -4.41 -25.73 3.58
N PHE A 45 -3.13 -25.34 3.52
CA PHE A 45 -2.05 -25.98 4.26
C PHE A 45 -1.63 -25.21 5.53
N GLY A 46 -2.26 -24.08 5.84
CA GLY A 46 -1.89 -23.25 6.99
C GLY A 46 -0.52 -22.55 6.86
N ILE A 47 0.09 -22.58 5.68
CA ILE A 47 1.40 -21.96 5.38
C ILE A 47 1.23 -20.68 4.57
N GLY A 48 2.29 -19.88 4.42
CA GLY A 48 2.21 -18.60 3.71
C GLY A 48 1.65 -17.47 4.57
N GLY A 49 1.82 -17.57 5.89
CA GLY A 49 1.48 -16.53 6.84
C GLY A 49 2.12 -15.18 6.55
N PHE A 50 1.57 -14.13 7.15
CA PHE A 50 2.20 -12.81 7.17
C PHE A 50 3.31 -12.77 8.22
N GLU A 51 4.31 -11.92 8.03
CA GLU A 51 5.35 -11.67 9.06
C GLU A 51 6.11 -12.94 9.51
N ASP A 52 6.29 -13.89 8.59
CA ASP A 52 7.01 -15.14 8.84
C ASP A 52 8.52 -14.88 9.02
N PRO A 53 9.10 -15.15 10.20
CA PRO A 53 10.51 -14.90 10.48
C PRO A 53 11.45 -15.84 9.71
N ASP A 54 10.95 -17.00 9.26
CA ASP A 54 11.75 -17.99 8.52
C ASP A 54 11.87 -17.62 7.03
N ARG A 55 11.21 -16.53 6.59
CA ARG A 55 11.25 -16.10 5.20
C ARG A 55 12.64 -15.55 4.81
N PRO A 56 13.21 -15.98 3.67
CA PRO A 56 14.52 -15.47 3.21
C PRO A 56 14.56 -13.96 2.96
N THR A 57 13.44 -13.40 2.48
CA THR A 57 13.29 -11.97 2.19
C THR A 57 12.18 -11.40 3.06
N ALA A 58 12.50 -10.42 3.90
CA ALA A 58 11.49 -9.71 4.68
C ALA A 58 10.48 -9.03 3.75
N LEU A 59 9.19 -9.27 3.99
CA LEU A 59 8.09 -8.59 3.30
C LEU A 59 7.28 -7.81 4.33
N SER A 60 6.94 -6.56 4.00
CA SER A 60 5.97 -5.82 4.80
C SER A 60 4.59 -6.45 4.69
N PHE A 61 3.77 -6.19 5.70
CA PHE A 61 2.39 -6.67 5.74
C PHE A 61 1.61 -6.18 4.51
N GLU A 62 1.75 -4.90 4.16
CA GLU A 62 1.11 -4.30 2.99
C GLU A 62 1.58 -4.92 1.68
N LYS A 63 2.89 -5.17 1.51
CA LYS A 63 3.43 -5.72 0.27
C LYS A 63 2.97 -7.16 0.04
N GLN A 64 2.89 -7.96 1.11
CA GLN A 64 2.35 -9.31 1.03
C GLN A 64 0.84 -9.31 0.76
N ALA A 65 0.09 -8.35 1.33
CA ALA A 65 -1.34 -8.20 1.05
C ALA A 65 -1.60 -7.85 -0.43
N GLU A 66 -0.85 -6.89 -0.97
CA GLU A 66 -0.87 -6.51 -2.39
C GLU A 66 -0.56 -7.73 -3.28
N TYR A 67 0.53 -8.45 -2.98
CA TYR A 67 0.91 -9.66 -3.70
C TYR A 67 -0.21 -10.70 -3.75
N TYR A 68 -0.92 -10.93 -2.63
CA TYR A 68 -2.02 -11.89 -2.60
C TYR A 68 -3.22 -11.45 -3.43
N LEU A 69 -3.49 -10.15 -3.53
CA LEU A 69 -4.49 -9.67 -4.46
C LEU A 69 -4.02 -9.94 -5.89
N ASP A 70 -2.74 -9.79 -6.23
CA ASP A 70 -2.21 -9.95 -7.59
C ASP A 70 -1.99 -11.40 -8.07
N LEU A 71 -2.40 -12.40 -7.28
CA LEU A 71 -2.30 -13.78 -7.71
C LEU A 71 -3.16 -14.07 -8.95
N PRO A 72 -2.68 -14.92 -9.89
CA PRO A 72 -3.40 -15.22 -11.13
C PRO A 72 -4.80 -15.82 -10.95
N ASP A 73 -5.01 -16.56 -9.86
CA ASP A 73 -6.29 -17.21 -9.54
C ASP A 73 -7.31 -16.27 -8.90
N ARG A 74 -6.88 -15.09 -8.43
CA ARG A 74 -7.69 -14.01 -7.85
C ARG A 74 -8.55 -14.45 -6.65
N GLN A 75 -8.23 -15.58 -6.03
CA GLN A 75 -9.03 -16.14 -4.93
C GLN A 75 -9.15 -15.16 -3.74
N PHE A 76 -8.08 -14.41 -3.47
CA PHE A 76 -8.05 -13.39 -2.43
C PHE A 76 -8.90 -12.16 -2.78
N ARG A 77 -8.96 -11.78 -4.06
CA ARG A 77 -9.80 -10.67 -4.55
C ARG A 77 -11.29 -10.97 -4.36
N TYR A 78 -11.67 -12.24 -4.56
CA TYR A 78 -13.07 -12.69 -4.53
C TYR A 78 -13.53 -13.23 -3.18
N HIS A 79 -12.62 -13.36 -2.22
CA HIS A 79 -12.99 -13.80 -0.89
C HIS A 79 -13.83 -12.73 -0.17
N TYR A 80 -14.98 -13.15 0.35
CA TYR A 80 -16.04 -12.26 0.87
C TYR A 80 -15.60 -11.25 1.94
N SER A 81 -14.55 -11.56 2.72
CA SER A 81 -14.10 -10.73 3.85
C SER A 81 -12.61 -10.44 3.89
N TYR A 82 -11.81 -11.02 3.00
CA TYR A 82 -10.35 -10.97 3.11
C TYR A 82 -9.84 -9.53 3.00
N ILE A 83 -10.23 -8.82 1.93
CA ILE A 83 -9.86 -7.42 1.68
C ILE A 83 -10.26 -6.55 2.88
N PHE A 84 -11.48 -6.73 3.40
CA PHE A 84 -11.98 -5.96 4.53
C PHE A 84 -11.13 -6.17 5.79
N VAL A 85 -10.87 -7.42 6.17
CA VAL A 85 -10.10 -7.75 7.38
C VAL A 85 -8.67 -7.22 7.28
N VAL A 86 -8.00 -7.48 6.15
CA VAL A 86 -6.61 -7.06 5.93
C VAL A 86 -6.49 -5.54 5.88
N LEU A 87 -7.42 -4.84 5.24
CA LEU A 87 -7.46 -3.38 5.24
C LEU A 87 -7.64 -2.82 6.66
N ASN A 88 -8.52 -3.41 7.46
CA ASN A 88 -8.72 -3.01 8.85
C ASN A 88 -7.46 -3.22 9.70
N MET A 89 -6.72 -4.32 9.49
CA MET A 89 -5.44 -4.55 10.14
C MET A 89 -4.42 -3.46 9.76
N ILE A 90 -4.29 -3.16 8.46
CA ILE A 90 -3.39 -2.09 7.98
C ILE A 90 -3.76 -0.74 8.60
N GLN A 91 -5.05 -0.40 8.63
CA GLN A 91 -5.53 0.85 9.22
C GLN A 91 -5.24 0.91 10.73
N ARG A 92 -5.53 -0.16 11.48
CA ARG A 92 -5.19 -0.24 12.92
C ARG A 92 -3.70 -0.11 13.16
N ARG A 93 -2.87 -0.78 12.37
CA ARG A 93 -1.41 -0.72 12.47
C ARG A 93 -0.90 0.70 12.24
N ARG A 94 -1.40 1.38 11.21
CA ARG A 94 -1.11 2.81 10.97
C ARG A 94 -1.55 3.70 12.13
N SER A 95 -2.74 3.46 12.70
CA SER A 95 -3.23 4.19 13.87
C SER A 95 -2.39 3.94 15.14
N HIS A 96 -2.02 2.69 15.43
CA HIS A 96 -1.15 2.36 16.56
C HIS A 96 0.22 3.01 16.42
N LEU A 97 0.80 2.95 15.22
CA LEU A 97 2.05 3.62 14.91
C LEU A 97 1.94 5.14 15.12
N HIS A 98 0.86 5.74 14.65
CA HIS A 98 0.56 7.15 14.85
C HIS A 98 0.43 7.52 16.34
N THR A 99 -0.32 6.74 17.13
CA THR A 99 -0.47 6.96 18.57
C THR A 99 0.85 6.81 19.30
N HIS A 100 1.63 5.77 19.00
CA HIS A 100 2.96 5.56 19.57
C HIS A 100 3.85 6.79 19.35
N PHE A 101 3.93 7.30 18.12
CA PHE A 101 4.72 8.49 17.82
C PHE A 101 4.14 9.78 18.41
N THR A 102 2.82 9.91 18.50
CA THR A 102 2.17 11.09 19.10
C THR A 102 2.42 11.16 20.60
N VAL A 103 2.30 10.03 21.31
CA VAL A 103 2.61 9.95 22.75
C VAL A 103 4.11 10.17 22.99
N ASN A 104 4.98 9.59 22.15
CA ASN A 104 6.42 9.84 22.23
C ASN A 104 6.81 11.29 21.88
N SER A 105 5.94 12.06 21.22
CA SER A 105 6.22 13.45 20.87
C SER A 105 6.29 14.41 22.05
N HIS A 106 6.00 13.99 23.28
CA HIS A 106 6.41 14.75 24.48
C HIS A 106 7.93 14.95 24.54
N HIS A 107 8.72 14.04 23.95
CA HIS A 107 10.15 14.21 23.75
C HIS A 107 10.51 15.14 22.59
N PHE A 108 9.56 15.54 21.74
CA PHE A 108 9.82 16.40 20.59
C PHE A 108 10.47 17.71 20.98
N ARG A 109 10.11 18.29 22.14
CA ARG A 109 10.75 19.53 22.61
C ARG A 109 12.22 19.32 22.95
N SER A 110 12.54 18.28 23.73
CA SER A 110 13.92 17.90 24.07
C SER A 110 14.72 17.50 22.82
N VAL A 111 14.07 16.84 21.86
CA VAL A 111 14.67 16.49 20.57
C VAL A 111 14.91 17.74 19.73
N ALA A 112 13.95 18.65 19.58
CA ALA A 112 14.13 19.90 18.82
C ALA A 112 15.24 20.78 19.43
N GLU A 113 15.31 20.89 20.75
CA GLU A 113 16.42 21.54 21.46
C GLU A 113 17.76 20.83 21.18
N SER A 114 17.76 19.50 21.11
CA SER A 114 18.94 18.70 20.71
C SER A 114 19.29 18.82 19.23
N ILE A 115 18.35 19.12 18.32
CA ILE A 115 18.64 19.44 16.91
C ILE A 115 19.31 20.80 16.84
N THR A 116 18.78 21.77 17.57
CA THR A 116 19.27 23.16 17.55
C THR A 116 20.68 23.26 18.14
N SER A 117 21.05 22.32 19.02
CA SER A 117 22.39 22.21 19.57
C SER A 117 23.39 21.47 18.67
N LEU A 118 22.94 20.80 17.60
CA LEU A 118 23.83 20.18 16.63
C LEU A 118 24.42 21.26 15.70
N SER A 119 25.73 21.18 15.48
CA SER A 119 26.40 22.08 14.55
C SER A 119 26.11 21.68 13.09
N ALA A 120 26.00 22.67 12.20
CA ALA A 120 25.84 22.43 10.77
C ALA A 120 27.01 21.60 10.19
N GLN A 121 28.21 21.74 10.77
CA GLN A 121 29.39 20.96 10.40
C GLN A 121 29.19 19.47 10.68
N THR A 122 28.69 19.12 11.87
CA THR A 122 28.42 17.73 12.25
C THR A 122 27.42 17.06 11.32
N LEU A 123 26.42 17.78 10.83
CA LEU A 123 25.44 17.27 9.86
C LEU A 123 26.05 17.05 8.47
N SER A 124 26.93 17.97 8.04
CA SER A 124 27.67 17.84 6.76
C SER A 124 28.61 16.64 6.79
N ASP A 125 29.37 16.46 7.87
CA ASP A 125 30.31 15.36 8.03
C ASP A 125 29.58 13.99 8.02
N VAL A 126 28.39 13.92 8.64
CA VAL A 126 27.55 12.71 8.63
C VAL A 126 27.04 12.39 7.22
N ALA A 127 26.61 13.42 6.46
CA ALA A 127 26.14 13.24 5.09
C ALA A 127 27.27 12.72 4.18
N GLU A 128 28.47 13.30 4.29
CA GLU A 128 29.65 12.90 3.52
C GLU A 128 30.08 11.45 3.81
N ILE A 129 30.10 11.04 5.08
CA ILE A 129 30.46 9.67 5.48
C ILE A 129 29.45 8.66 4.92
N ILE A 130 28.16 8.98 4.94
CA ILE A 130 27.11 8.07 4.45
C ILE A 130 27.14 7.97 2.94
N GLU A 131 27.39 9.07 2.25
CA GLU A 131 27.52 9.11 0.80
C GLU A 131 28.75 8.33 0.32
N ALA A 132 29.86 8.41 1.06
CA ALA A 132 31.10 7.70 0.77
C ALA A 132 31.04 6.20 1.12
N GLU A 133 30.54 5.85 2.32
CA GLU A 133 30.67 4.49 2.86
C GLU A 133 29.41 3.64 2.71
N LYS A 134 28.26 4.25 2.38
CA LYS A 134 26.93 3.60 2.39
C LYS A 134 26.64 2.81 3.68
N SER A 135 27.27 3.20 4.79
CA SER A 135 27.24 2.49 6.06
C SER A 135 27.20 3.48 7.22
N THR A 136 26.58 3.09 8.32
CA THR A 136 26.52 3.89 9.56
C THR A 136 27.49 3.40 10.63
N LYS A 137 28.36 2.43 10.30
CA LYS A 137 29.24 1.74 11.28
C LYS A 137 30.40 2.60 11.78
N SER A 138 30.88 3.54 10.97
CA SER A 138 32.01 4.44 11.25
C SER A 138 31.65 5.68 12.06
N LEU A 139 30.35 5.94 12.28
CA LEU A 139 29.89 7.15 12.96
C LEU A 139 30.32 7.16 14.43
N ASN A 140 30.87 8.31 14.86
CA ASN A 140 31.19 8.57 16.27
C ASN A 140 29.91 8.77 17.11
N SER A 141 30.04 8.90 18.44
CA SER A 141 28.88 8.98 19.35
C SER A 141 27.98 10.21 19.12
N GLU A 142 28.55 11.32 18.69
CA GLU A 142 27.82 12.57 18.44
C GLU A 142 27.10 12.52 17.09
N GLN A 143 27.77 11.99 16.08
CA GLN A 143 27.23 11.71 14.75
C GLN A 143 26.10 10.67 14.78
N LYS A 144 26.22 9.63 15.61
CA LYS A 144 25.14 8.67 15.88
C LYS A 144 23.94 9.34 16.52
N LYS A 145 24.15 10.19 17.53
CA LYS A 145 23.07 10.98 18.13
C LYS A 145 22.37 11.86 17.09
N ALA A 146 23.13 12.55 16.23
CA ALA A 146 22.57 13.37 15.15
C ALA A 146 21.74 12.55 14.16
N MET A 147 22.23 11.37 13.77
CA MET A 147 21.54 10.44 12.89
C MET A 147 20.26 9.89 13.52
N ASP A 148 20.31 9.43 14.78
CA ASP A 148 19.15 8.92 15.49
C ASP A 148 18.10 10.01 15.70
N LEU A 149 18.55 11.25 15.93
CA LEU A 149 17.68 12.42 15.98
C LEU A 149 17.03 12.72 14.64
N LEU A 150 17.80 12.75 13.54
CA LEU A 150 17.27 12.96 12.19
C LEU A 150 16.28 11.86 11.79
N ARG A 151 16.56 10.61 12.14
CA ARG A 151 15.62 9.50 11.94
C ARG A 151 14.34 9.74 12.73
N TYR A 152 14.45 10.04 14.01
CA TYR A 152 13.30 10.36 14.84
C TYR A 152 12.50 11.53 14.28
N VAL A 153 13.15 12.60 13.82
CA VAL A 153 12.51 13.78 13.24
C VAL A 153 11.88 13.47 11.89
N ASN A 154 12.53 12.73 11.00
CA ASN A 154 11.95 12.32 9.72
C ASN A 154 10.70 11.45 9.96
N THR A 155 10.77 10.50 10.90
CA THR A 155 9.63 9.68 11.32
C THR A 155 8.53 10.51 11.97
N VAL A 156 8.88 11.58 12.69
CA VAL A 156 7.93 12.54 13.29
C VAL A 156 7.53 13.67 12.32
N ALA A 157 8.14 13.82 11.15
CA ALA A 157 7.80 14.82 10.13
C ALA A 157 6.94 14.20 9.03
N GLU A 158 7.07 12.89 8.77
CA GLU A 158 6.04 12.07 8.12
C GLU A 158 4.66 12.18 8.84
N LYS A 159 4.66 12.67 10.09
CA LYS A 159 3.52 12.99 10.97
C LYS A 159 2.74 14.26 10.60
N ILE A 160 2.70 14.70 9.34
CA ILE A 160 1.65 15.63 8.94
C ILE A 160 0.68 14.87 8.02
N PRO A 161 -0.18 13.99 8.57
CA PRO A 161 -1.10 13.26 7.74
C PRO A 161 -2.16 14.22 7.23
N GLY A 162 -2.18 14.36 5.92
CA GLY A 162 -3.31 14.93 5.21
C GLY A 162 -2.84 15.58 3.93
N ALA A 163 -3.37 15.08 2.81
CA ALA A 163 -3.33 15.78 1.53
C ALA A 163 -3.63 17.28 1.70
N ARG A 164 -4.49 17.65 2.67
CA ARG A 164 -4.80 19.05 3.01
C ARG A 164 -3.59 19.89 3.44
N THR A 165 -2.67 19.37 4.25
CA THR A 165 -1.51 20.17 4.70
C THR A 165 -0.45 20.27 3.62
N GLU A 166 -0.19 19.18 2.89
CA GLU A 166 0.77 19.18 1.79
C GLU A 166 0.27 20.06 0.63
N ILE A 167 -1.00 19.94 0.23
CA ILE A 167 -1.65 20.83 -0.74
C ILE A 167 -1.61 22.28 -0.27
N ARG A 168 -1.84 22.54 1.04
CA ARG A 168 -1.73 23.89 1.60
C ARG A 168 -0.31 24.43 1.54
N ASN A 169 0.70 23.60 1.77
CA ASN A 169 2.10 23.98 1.63
C ASN A 169 2.42 24.34 0.17
N TYR A 170 1.89 23.57 -0.80
CA TYR A 170 2.00 23.91 -2.21
C TYR A 170 1.33 25.24 -2.54
N PHE A 171 0.14 25.52 -2.01
CA PHE A 171 -0.51 26.82 -2.20
C PHE A 171 0.30 27.97 -1.59
N GLY A 172 0.97 27.75 -0.46
CA GLY A 172 1.84 28.74 0.16
C GLY A 172 3.05 29.10 -0.72
N TYR A 173 3.65 28.12 -1.41
CA TYR A 173 4.85 28.32 -2.21
C TYR A 173 4.58 28.67 -3.68
N PHE A 174 3.61 28.00 -4.33
CA PHE A 174 3.31 28.15 -5.75
C PHE A 174 2.12 29.08 -6.03
N GLY A 175 1.42 29.53 -4.99
CA GLY A 175 0.16 30.26 -5.12
C GLY A 175 -1.04 29.34 -5.33
N LEU A 176 -2.23 29.94 -5.40
CA LEU A 176 -3.48 29.21 -5.61
C LEU A 176 -3.54 28.62 -7.03
N ALA A 177 -4.14 27.43 -7.14
CA ALA A 177 -4.44 26.85 -8.44
C ALA A 177 -5.47 27.72 -9.18
N HIS A 178 -5.17 28.07 -10.43
CA HIS A 178 -6.08 28.83 -11.30
C HIS A 178 -7.21 27.95 -11.87
N VAL A 179 -6.99 26.63 -11.93
CA VAL A 179 -7.94 25.64 -12.43
C VAL A 179 -8.16 24.59 -11.34
N PHE A 180 -9.42 24.38 -10.99
CA PHE A 180 -9.85 23.24 -10.19
C PHE A 180 -10.51 22.22 -11.11
N PHE A 181 -9.93 21.02 -11.17
CA PHE A 181 -10.39 19.94 -12.03
C PHE A 181 -10.53 18.66 -11.21
N THR A 182 -11.68 17.99 -11.35
CA THR A 182 -11.93 16.68 -10.74
C THR A 182 -12.02 15.65 -11.85
N PHE A 183 -11.04 14.75 -11.90
CA PHE A 183 -11.07 13.61 -12.81
C PHE A 183 -11.79 12.43 -12.14
N ASN A 184 -12.90 11.98 -12.72
CA ASN A 184 -13.68 10.86 -12.19
C ASN A 184 -13.97 9.84 -13.31
N PRO A 185 -12.99 8.99 -13.68
CA PRO A 185 -13.18 7.99 -14.71
C PRO A 185 -14.17 6.92 -14.24
N SER A 186 -15.21 6.67 -15.03
CA SER A 186 -16.21 5.65 -14.69
C SER A 186 -15.79 4.26 -15.22
N PRO A 187 -15.51 3.27 -14.34
CA PRO A 187 -15.19 1.91 -14.79
C PRO A 187 -16.39 1.24 -15.46
N VAL A 188 -17.62 1.51 -15.02
CA VAL A 188 -18.84 0.85 -15.50
C VAL A 188 -19.03 0.99 -17.00
N HIS A 189 -18.65 2.14 -17.58
CA HIS A 189 -18.83 2.41 -19.01
C HIS A 189 -17.54 2.26 -19.82
N SER A 190 -16.45 1.85 -19.17
CA SER A 190 -15.14 1.76 -19.80
C SER A 190 -14.91 0.34 -20.38
N PRO A 191 -14.61 0.20 -21.68
CA PRO A 191 -14.20 -1.08 -22.24
C PRO A 191 -12.85 -1.54 -21.68
N ILE A 192 -11.98 -0.60 -21.30
CA ILE A 192 -10.67 -0.90 -20.67
C ILE A 192 -10.88 -1.61 -19.34
N PHE A 193 -11.81 -1.13 -18.51
CA PHE A 193 -12.16 -1.81 -17.25
C PHE A 193 -12.66 -3.24 -17.50
N GLN A 194 -13.47 -3.48 -18.53
CA GLN A 194 -13.93 -4.84 -18.84
C GLN A 194 -12.79 -5.79 -19.18
N VAL A 195 -11.77 -5.31 -19.91
CA VAL A 195 -10.56 -6.09 -20.19
C VAL A 195 -9.75 -6.34 -18.92
N MET A 196 -9.58 -5.32 -18.07
CA MET A 196 -8.86 -5.46 -16.78
C MET A 196 -9.57 -6.43 -15.82
N TYR A 197 -10.91 -6.39 -15.80
CA TYR A 197 -11.75 -7.38 -15.11
C TYR A 197 -11.52 -8.81 -15.65
N GLY A 198 -11.06 -8.96 -16.90
CA GLY A 198 -10.73 -10.25 -17.51
C GLY A 198 -11.65 -10.67 -18.65
N ASP A 199 -12.49 -9.77 -19.17
CA ASP A 199 -13.35 -10.07 -20.31
C ASP A 199 -12.54 -10.12 -21.61
N LYS A 200 -12.30 -11.35 -22.11
CA LYS A 200 -11.56 -11.61 -23.35
C LYS A 200 -12.39 -11.33 -24.62
N THR A 201 -13.68 -11.03 -24.50
CA THR A 201 -14.57 -10.76 -25.65
C THR A 201 -14.54 -9.29 -26.07
N VAL A 202 -14.02 -8.39 -25.23
CA VAL A 202 -13.94 -6.97 -25.51
C VAL A 202 -12.71 -6.67 -26.36
N ASP A 203 -12.94 -6.28 -27.61
CA ASP A 203 -11.90 -5.83 -28.53
C ASP A 203 -11.67 -4.32 -28.41
N LEU A 204 -10.52 -3.94 -27.83
CA LEU A 204 -10.11 -2.52 -27.69
C LEU A 204 -9.62 -1.90 -29.01
N MET A 205 -9.35 -2.69 -30.04
CA MET A 205 -8.95 -2.18 -31.36
C MET A 205 -10.15 -1.72 -32.19
N SER A 206 -11.36 -2.17 -31.84
CA SER A 206 -12.59 -1.71 -32.45
C SER A 206 -12.85 -0.23 -32.11
N ARG A 207 -13.31 0.54 -33.10
CA ARG A 207 -13.75 1.94 -32.91
C ARG A 207 -14.89 2.06 -31.88
N TYR A 208 -15.75 1.05 -31.83
CA TYR A 208 -16.87 0.96 -30.89
C TYR A 208 -16.84 -0.44 -30.25
N PRO A 209 -16.03 -0.65 -29.20
CA PRO A 209 -15.95 -1.93 -28.53
C PRO A 209 -17.32 -2.36 -28.02
N ARG A 210 -17.71 -3.60 -28.32
CA ARG A 210 -18.91 -4.19 -27.72
C ARG A 210 -18.58 -4.52 -26.28
N ILE A 211 -19.41 -4.04 -25.37
CA ILE A 211 -19.29 -4.29 -23.93
C ILE A 211 -20.58 -4.95 -23.41
N PRO A 212 -20.53 -5.61 -22.24
CA PRO A 212 -21.71 -6.27 -21.67
C PRO A 212 -22.88 -5.31 -21.41
N SER A 213 -24.04 -5.90 -21.10
CA SER A 213 -25.23 -5.16 -20.69
C SER A 213 -24.98 -4.33 -19.42
N SER A 214 -25.82 -3.32 -19.19
CA SER A 214 -25.62 -2.40 -18.06
C SER A 214 -25.56 -3.11 -16.71
N ASP A 215 -26.48 -4.06 -16.47
CA ASP A 215 -26.55 -4.80 -15.21
C ASP A 215 -25.29 -5.66 -15.00
N GLU A 216 -24.78 -6.24 -16.07
CA GLU A 216 -23.58 -7.07 -16.01
C GLU A 216 -22.34 -6.23 -15.69
N ARG A 217 -22.22 -5.03 -16.27
CA ARG A 217 -21.11 -4.12 -15.97
C ARG A 217 -21.08 -3.71 -14.49
N VAL A 218 -22.26 -3.48 -13.88
CA VAL A 218 -22.38 -3.15 -12.45
C VAL A 218 -22.02 -4.36 -11.58
N ARG A 219 -22.49 -5.56 -11.93
CA ARG A 219 -22.12 -6.79 -11.20
C ARG A 219 -20.62 -7.04 -11.23
N ARG A 220 -19.96 -6.87 -12.38
CA ARG A 220 -18.51 -7.04 -12.51
C ARG A 220 -17.73 -6.03 -11.67
N LEU A 221 -18.16 -4.76 -11.65
CA LEU A 221 -17.58 -3.75 -10.76
C LEU A 221 -17.67 -4.16 -9.29
N ALA A 222 -18.83 -4.66 -8.85
CA ALA A 222 -19.01 -5.10 -7.47
C ALA A 222 -18.21 -6.37 -7.14
N HIS A 223 -18.04 -7.27 -8.12
CA HIS A 223 -17.36 -8.54 -7.95
C HIS A 223 -15.83 -8.41 -7.84
N ASP A 224 -15.21 -7.49 -8.59
CA ASP A 224 -13.76 -7.27 -8.58
C ASP A 224 -13.41 -5.80 -8.28
N PRO A 225 -13.48 -5.38 -7.01
CA PRO A 225 -13.13 -4.02 -6.61
C PRO A 225 -11.63 -3.73 -6.80
N VAL A 226 -10.78 -4.75 -6.87
CA VAL A 226 -9.34 -4.59 -7.12
C VAL A 226 -9.12 -4.18 -8.58
N ALA A 227 -9.74 -4.87 -9.54
CA ALA A 227 -9.68 -4.45 -10.96
C ALA A 227 -10.24 -3.03 -11.17
N ALA A 228 -11.20 -2.60 -10.36
CA ALA A 228 -11.72 -1.23 -10.40
C ALA A 228 -10.70 -0.20 -9.88
N ALA A 229 -9.96 -0.53 -8.82
CA ALA A 229 -8.86 0.28 -8.32
C ALA A 229 -7.72 0.36 -9.34
N ASP A 230 -7.33 -0.78 -9.93
CA ASP A 230 -6.32 -0.86 -10.99
C ASP A 230 -6.71 0.02 -12.19
N PHE A 231 -8.00 -0.01 -12.59
CA PHE A 231 -8.52 0.84 -13.66
C PHE A 231 -8.44 2.33 -13.31
N PHE A 232 -8.80 2.70 -12.08
CA PHE A 232 -8.72 4.10 -11.65
C PHE A 232 -7.28 4.60 -11.67
N GLU A 233 -6.34 3.81 -11.13
CA GLU A 233 -4.92 4.13 -11.16
C GLU A 233 -4.42 4.26 -12.60
N PHE A 234 -4.73 3.30 -13.48
CA PHE A 234 -4.38 3.33 -14.89
C PHE A 234 -4.92 4.60 -15.59
N ALA A 235 -6.18 4.96 -15.35
CA ALA A 235 -6.79 6.13 -15.95
C ALA A 235 -6.14 7.43 -15.48
N VAL A 236 -5.83 7.55 -14.18
CA VAL A 236 -5.13 8.72 -13.61
C VAL A 236 -3.72 8.80 -14.17
N LYS A 237 -2.95 7.71 -14.16
CA LYS A 237 -1.58 7.68 -14.71
C LYS A 237 -1.57 8.04 -16.19
N SER A 238 -2.50 7.49 -16.96
CA SER A 238 -2.66 7.80 -18.39
C SER A 238 -2.99 9.28 -18.65
N LEU A 239 -3.86 9.88 -17.84
CA LEU A 239 -4.18 11.30 -17.92
C LEU A 239 -2.94 12.16 -17.69
N PHE A 240 -2.20 11.89 -16.60
CA PHE A 240 -1.03 12.68 -16.25
C PHE A 240 0.11 12.48 -17.25
N GLU A 241 0.37 11.25 -17.68
CA GLU A 241 1.45 10.95 -18.62
C GLU A 241 1.18 11.52 -20.01
N HIS A 242 0.01 11.22 -20.58
CA HIS A 242 -0.26 11.51 -21.99
C HIS A 242 -0.93 12.86 -22.23
N LEU A 243 -1.80 13.32 -21.33
CA LEU A 243 -2.50 14.59 -21.51
C LEU A 243 -1.77 15.75 -20.84
N LEU A 244 -1.26 15.53 -19.62
CA LEU A 244 -0.58 16.58 -18.85
C LEU A 244 0.95 16.53 -18.96
N GLY A 245 1.50 15.52 -19.63
CA GLY A 245 2.91 15.43 -19.95
C GLY A 245 3.80 15.21 -18.73
N TRP A 246 3.37 14.41 -17.75
CA TRP A 246 4.15 14.04 -16.57
C TRP A 246 4.98 12.77 -16.83
N ASP A 247 6.29 12.82 -16.54
CA ASP A 247 7.16 11.66 -16.57
C ASP A 247 7.29 11.07 -15.16
N TYR A 248 6.62 9.94 -14.92
CA TYR A 248 6.66 9.25 -13.63
C TYR A 248 8.05 8.72 -13.27
N LYS A 249 8.87 8.34 -14.26
CA LYS A 249 10.23 7.79 -14.00
C LYS A 249 11.20 8.88 -13.55
N ARG A 250 11.07 10.07 -14.14
CA ARG A 250 11.89 11.24 -13.79
C ARG A 250 11.25 12.13 -12.73
N SER A 251 10.00 11.84 -12.34
CA SER A 251 9.18 12.64 -11.43
C SER A 251 9.16 14.13 -11.79
N GLN A 252 9.01 14.43 -13.08
CA GLN A 252 8.99 15.80 -13.59
C GLN A 252 8.14 15.93 -14.85
N SER A 253 7.78 17.17 -15.21
CA SER A 253 7.13 17.43 -16.50
C SER A 253 8.08 17.14 -17.67
N THR A 254 7.54 16.60 -18.75
CA THR A 254 8.20 16.51 -20.05
C THR A 254 8.60 17.89 -20.57
N GLU A 255 9.60 17.94 -21.45
CA GLU A 255 10.09 19.20 -22.02
C GLU A 255 9.00 19.95 -22.81
N LYS A 256 8.11 19.24 -23.51
CA LYS A 256 7.01 19.87 -24.24
C LYS A 256 5.86 20.29 -23.30
N GLY A 257 5.76 19.70 -22.10
CA GLY A 257 4.59 19.83 -21.24
C GLY A 257 3.37 19.12 -21.84
N GLY A 258 2.24 19.20 -21.13
CA GLY A 258 0.95 18.73 -21.62
C GLY A 258 0.08 19.85 -22.17
N ILE A 259 -1.22 19.58 -22.32
CA ILE A 259 -2.21 20.54 -22.83
C ILE A 259 -2.33 21.81 -21.97
N LEU A 260 -1.95 21.74 -20.68
CA LEU A 260 -1.95 22.86 -19.74
C LEU A 260 -0.55 23.46 -19.52
N GLY A 261 0.43 23.09 -20.36
CA GLY A 261 1.83 23.44 -20.19
C GLY A 261 2.58 22.49 -19.27
N ARG A 262 3.69 22.97 -18.69
CA ARG A 262 4.55 22.15 -17.83
C ARG A 262 4.03 22.12 -16.39
N ILE A 263 3.89 20.93 -15.83
CA ILE A 263 3.56 20.75 -14.42
C ILE A 263 4.78 21.14 -13.57
N ARG A 264 4.61 22.14 -12.70
CA ARG A 264 5.67 22.56 -11.76
C ARG A 264 5.79 21.63 -10.55
N VAL A 265 4.66 21.07 -10.13
CA VAL A 265 4.53 20.17 -8.97
C VAL A 265 3.41 19.19 -9.22
N PHE A 266 3.66 17.94 -8.84
CA PHE A 266 2.67 16.87 -8.79
C PHE A 266 2.62 16.28 -7.39
N TYR A 267 1.41 16.03 -6.90
CA TYR A 267 1.15 15.31 -5.65
C TYR A 267 0.11 14.25 -5.95
N GLY A 268 0.45 12.97 -5.73
CA GLY A 268 -0.41 11.85 -6.08
C GLY A 268 0.33 10.51 -6.03
N PHE A 269 -0.28 9.49 -6.64
CA PHE A 269 0.28 8.14 -6.71
C PHE A 269 1.61 8.15 -7.49
N ASN A 270 2.66 7.57 -6.91
CA ASN A 270 3.94 7.32 -7.60
C ASN A 270 3.87 6.06 -8.47
#